data_AF-A0A7G2C8G2-F1
#
_entry.id   AF-A0A7G2C8G2-F1
#
_cell.length_a   1.000
_cell.length_b   1.000
_cell.length_c   1.000
_cell.angle_alpha   90.00
_cell.angle_beta   90.00
_cell.angle_gamma   90.00
#
_symmetry.space_group_name_H-M   'P 1'
#
loop_
_entity.id
_entity.type
_entity.pdbx_description
1 polymer ?
#
loop_
_entity_poly.entity_id
_entity_poly.type
_entity_poly.pdbx_seq_one_letter_code
_entity_poly.pdbx_strand_id
1 'polypeptide(L)'
;MLRVSSFLKMALYLSSVNTAQPHYYYTLSIHAKPGARSSSLAQVPQLADEAVEVRIAAPPVEGQANAELVDFIGETLEYEWRALKAAEEESSKKGESAASFLETYLKDTSYRTLMDQRRPVEVGNDAAEKGKKKKKGDGGKPAAAVVVPKKVAVALAKGTTSKNKMLTVEFPAEYEVVVALIEKAAKE
;
A
#
# COMPACT_ATOMS: atom_id res chain seq x y z
N MET A 1 -23.68 -14.02 -1.15
CA MET A 1 -22.28 -14.08 -0.66
C MET A 1 -22.04 -12.84 0.18
N LEU A 2 -21.91 -12.98 1.51
CA LEU A 2 -21.64 -11.84 2.40
C LEU A 2 -20.25 -11.28 2.08
N ARG A 3 -20.19 -10.08 1.50
CA ARG A 3 -18.93 -9.34 1.39
C ARG A 3 -18.62 -8.76 2.77
N VAL A 4 -17.70 -9.40 3.48
CA VAL A 4 -17.13 -8.90 4.72
C VAL A 4 -16.57 -7.50 4.44
N SER A 5 -17.03 -6.50 5.19
CA SER A 5 -16.53 -5.12 5.17
C SER A 5 -15.01 -5.11 5.17
N SER A 6 -14.39 -4.29 4.33
CA SER A 6 -12.93 -4.15 4.24
C SER A 6 -12.29 -3.89 5.62
N PHE A 7 -13.03 -3.20 6.49
CA PHE A 7 -12.68 -2.96 7.88
C PHE A 7 -12.61 -4.25 8.73
N LEU A 8 -13.59 -5.15 8.60
CA LEU A 8 -13.56 -6.44 9.29
C LEU A 8 -12.45 -7.33 8.75
N LYS A 9 -12.19 -7.31 7.44
CA LYS A 9 -11.05 -8.06 6.86
C LYS A 9 -9.72 -7.59 7.43
N MET A 10 -9.55 -6.28 7.59
CA MET A 10 -8.34 -5.69 8.13
C MET A 10 -8.17 -5.92 9.64
N ALA A 11 -9.25 -5.81 10.42
CA ALA A 11 -9.25 -6.17 11.83
C ALA A 11 -8.96 -7.69 12.04
N LEU A 12 -9.52 -8.55 11.18
CA LEU A 12 -9.23 -9.98 11.14
C LEU A 12 -7.79 -10.26 10.67
N TYR A 13 -7.25 -9.46 9.76
CA TYR A 13 -5.87 -9.54 9.29
C TYR A 13 -4.87 -9.22 10.41
N LEU A 14 -5.10 -8.12 11.13
CA LEU A 14 -4.25 -7.73 12.26
C LEU A 14 -4.30 -8.74 13.40
N SER A 15 -5.48 -9.30 13.70
CA SER A 15 -5.66 -10.30 14.76
C SER A 15 -5.15 -11.71 14.42
N SER A 16 -4.87 -12.01 13.15
CA SER A 16 -4.32 -13.31 12.72
C SER A 16 -2.80 -13.23 12.54
N VAL A 17 -2.04 -13.15 13.63
CA VAL A 17 -0.57 -12.89 13.60
C VAL A 17 0.29 -14.15 13.37
N ASN A 18 -0.25 -15.29 12.93
CA ASN A 18 0.54 -16.53 12.91
C ASN A 18 0.36 -17.47 11.71
N THR A 19 -0.28 -17.02 10.62
CA THR A 19 -0.34 -17.80 9.37
C THR A 19 0.26 -16.96 8.25
N ALA A 20 0.94 -17.62 7.31
CA ALA A 20 1.59 -17.03 6.13
C ALA A 20 0.76 -15.85 5.57
N GLN A 21 1.22 -14.63 5.84
CA GLN A 21 0.51 -13.43 5.43
C GLN A 21 0.51 -13.37 3.90
N PRO A 22 -0.62 -13.10 3.23
CA PRO A 22 -0.59 -12.74 1.82
C PRO A 22 0.22 -11.45 1.67
N HIS A 23 1.29 -11.52 0.89
CA HIS A 23 1.98 -10.34 0.38
C HIS A 23 1.24 -9.86 -0.86
N TYR A 24 1.02 -8.56 -0.93
CA TYR A 24 0.35 -7.92 -2.05
C TYR A 24 1.34 -7.08 -2.83
N TYR A 25 1.15 -7.02 -4.15
CA TYR A 25 1.97 -6.23 -5.05
C TYR A 25 1.20 -5.00 -5.54
N TYR A 26 1.72 -3.83 -5.23
CA TYR A 26 1.15 -2.54 -5.60
C TYR A 26 2.08 -1.78 -6.52
N THR A 27 1.50 -0.88 -7.31
CA THR A 27 2.26 0.11 -8.06
C THR A 27 1.95 1.50 -7.51
N LEU A 28 2.97 2.22 -7.09
CA LEU A 28 2.87 3.60 -6.61
C LEU A 28 3.44 4.55 -7.65
N SER A 29 2.63 5.52 -8.04
CA SER A 29 3.07 6.67 -8.83
C SER A 29 3.75 7.67 -7.90
N ILE A 30 5.00 8.02 -8.18
CA ILE A 30 5.79 8.94 -7.35
C ILE A 30 6.30 10.10 -8.20
N HIS A 31 6.17 11.33 -7.70
CA HIS A 31 6.85 12.49 -8.25
C HIS A 31 8.03 12.88 -7.35
N ALA A 32 9.24 12.54 -7.77
CA ALA A 32 10.46 12.74 -6.99
C ALA A 32 11.08 14.13 -7.25
N LYS A 33 11.41 14.83 -6.17
CA LYS A 33 12.11 16.12 -6.14
C LYS A 33 13.49 15.97 -5.48
N PRO A 34 14.54 15.63 -6.25
CA PRO A 34 15.90 15.43 -5.74
C PRO A 34 16.60 16.76 -5.38
N GLY A 35 17.68 16.67 -4.59
CA GLY A 35 18.46 17.81 -4.12
C GLY A 35 17.79 18.62 -3.01
N ALA A 36 16.88 18.00 -2.26
CA ALA A 36 16.26 18.61 -1.09
C ALA A 36 17.24 18.65 0.10
N ARG A 37 16.89 19.43 1.13
CA ARG A 37 17.68 19.47 2.38
C ARG A 37 17.62 18.15 3.16
N SER A 38 16.51 17.44 3.07
CA SER A 38 16.25 16.14 3.68
C SER A 38 15.20 15.39 2.85
N SER A 39 15.21 14.07 2.93
CA SER A 39 14.19 13.23 2.32
C SER A 39 12.90 13.26 3.14
N SER A 40 11.77 13.52 2.48
CA SER A 40 10.47 13.60 3.15
C SER A 40 9.31 13.40 2.18
N LEU A 41 8.18 12.90 2.68
CA LEU A 41 6.92 12.91 1.96
C LEU A 41 6.40 14.35 1.93
N ALA A 42 6.19 14.91 0.74
CA ALA A 42 5.78 16.30 0.58
C ALA A 42 4.27 16.45 0.38
N GLN A 43 3.67 15.52 -0.33
CA GLN A 43 2.23 15.47 -0.54
C GLN A 43 1.81 14.03 -0.82
N VAL A 44 0.81 13.56 -0.07
CA VAL A 44 0.20 12.26 -0.31
C VAL A 44 -1.21 12.52 -0.85
N PRO A 45 -1.51 12.03 -2.06
CA PRO A 45 -2.83 12.20 -2.62
C PRO A 45 -3.87 11.37 -1.89
N GLN A 46 -5.07 11.95 -1.75
CA GLN A 46 -6.22 11.30 -1.12
C GLN A 46 -6.90 10.28 -2.04
N LEU A 47 -6.48 10.20 -3.31
CA LEU A 47 -7.03 9.32 -4.34
C LEU A 47 -5.94 8.41 -4.91
N ALA A 48 -6.28 7.15 -5.16
CA ALA A 48 -5.36 6.10 -5.57
C ALA A 48 -4.59 6.36 -6.89
N ASP A 49 -5.12 7.22 -7.76
CA ASP A 49 -4.58 7.45 -9.11
C ASP A 49 -3.60 8.64 -9.20
N GLU A 50 -3.44 9.42 -8.12
CA GLU A 50 -2.54 10.57 -8.10
C GLU A 50 -1.15 10.19 -7.57
N ALA A 51 -0.12 10.93 -7.99
CA ALA A 51 1.26 10.63 -7.62
C ALA A 51 1.61 11.19 -6.23
N VAL A 52 2.27 10.37 -5.40
CA VAL A 52 2.86 10.84 -4.14
C VAL A 52 4.05 11.72 -4.45
N GLU A 53 4.06 12.94 -3.91
CA GLU A 53 5.20 13.84 -4.05
C GLU A 53 6.23 13.54 -2.95
N VAL A 54 7.47 13.29 -3.35
CA VAL A 54 8.55 12.93 -2.44
C VAL A 54 9.75 13.82 -2.67
N ARG A 55 10.25 14.46 -1.62
CA ARG A 55 11.53 15.18 -1.62
C ARG A 55 12.63 14.18 -1.30
N ILE A 56 13.73 14.26 -2.04
CA ILE A 56 14.88 13.36 -1.89
C ILE A 56 16.14 14.20 -1.67
N ALA A 57 16.92 13.87 -0.63
CA ALA A 57 18.14 14.61 -0.31
C ALA A 57 19.24 14.36 -1.33
N ALA A 58 19.38 13.11 -1.83
CA ALA A 58 20.30 12.79 -2.90
C ALA A 58 20.17 13.75 -4.09
N PRO A 59 21.32 14.18 -4.66
CA PRO A 59 21.32 15.02 -5.84
C PRO A 59 20.80 14.24 -7.06
N PRO A 60 20.39 14.93 -8.13
CA PRO A 60 19.97 14.30 -9.40
C PRO A 60 21.17 13.76 -10.20
N VAL A 61 22.08 13.05 -9.54
CA VAL A 61 23.23 12.36 -10.14
C VAL A 61 22.81 10.93 -10.47
N GLU A 62 23.44 10.36 -11.50
CA GLU A 62 23.11 9.06 -12.09
C GLU A 62 22.84 7.98 -11.02
N GLY A 63 21.57 7.62 -10.85
CA GLY A 63 21.10 6.56 -9.95
C GLY A 63 20.94 6.92 -8.47
N GLN A 64 21.61 7.95 -7.95
CA GLN A 64 21.61 8.24 -6.50
C GLN A 64 20.23 8.58 -5.95
N ALA A 65 19.51 9.51 -6.61
CA ALA A 65 18.16 9.86 -6.21
C ALA A 65 17.16 8.70 -6.33
N ASN A 66 17.39 7.74 -7.23
CA ASN A 66 16.53 6.57 -7.37
C ASN A 66 16.76 5.57 -6.25
N ALA A 67 18.03 5.33 -5.89
CA ALA A 67 18.39 4.46 -4.78
C ALA A 67 17.82 5.00 -3.48
N GLU A 68 18.08 6.27 -3.17
CA GLU A 68 17.56 6.90 -1.95
C GLU A 68 16.03 6.94 -1.93
N LEU A 69 15.35 7.12 -3.07
CA LEU A 69 13.89 7.05 -3.12
C LEU A 69 13.36 5.66 -2.73
N VAL A 70 13.97 4.59 -3.27
CA VAL A 70 13.55 3.22 -2.98
C VAL A 70 13.78 2.91 -1.50
N ASP A 71 14.95 3.29 -0.97
CA ASP A 71 15.32 3.09 0.43
C ASP A 71 14.37 3.88 1.35
N PHE A 72 14.17 5.18 1.07
CA PHE A 72 13.30 6.05 1.86
C PHE A 72 11.86 5.53 1.96
N ILE A 73 11.26 5.11 0.84
CA ILE A 73 9.88 4.57 0.85
C ILE A 73 9.82 3.23 1.58
N GLY A 74 10.82 2.36 1.39
CA GLY A 74 10.91 1.09 2.10
C GLY A 74 11.00 1.29 3.62
N GLU A 75 11.96 2.10 4.07
CA GLU A 75 12.18 2.41 5.49
C GLU A 75 10.95 3.05 6.13
N THR A 76 10.31 4.00 5.43
CA THR A 76 9.10 4.66 5.91
C THR A 76 7.96 3.65 6.13
N LEU A 77 7.70 2.80 5.14
CA LEU A 77 6.66 1.78 5.23
C LEU A 77 6.95 0.72 6.30
N GLU A 78 8.21 0.30 6.45
CA GLU A 78 8.60 -0.65 7.49
C GLU A 78 8.45 -0.05 8.90
N TYR A 79 8.84 1.20 9.09
CA TYR A 79 8.71 1.91 10.35
C TYR A 79 7.23 2.02 10.76
N GLU A 80 6.39 2.52 9.86
CA GLU A 80 4.96 2.68 10.08
C GLU A 80 4.24 1.36 10.33
N TRP A 81 4.60 0.32 9.58
CA TRP A 81 4.06 -1.01 9.77
C TRP A 81 4.37 -1.57 11.17
N ARG A 82 5.62 -1.39 11.60
CA ARG A 82 6.08 -1.83 12.93
C ARG A 82 5.38 -1.05 14.04
N ALA A 83 5.23 0.26 13.89
CA ALA A 83 4.52 1.11 14.83
C ALA A 83 3.04 0.69 14.96
N LEU A 84 2.38 0.42 13.84
CA LEU A 84 1.00 -0.07 13.82
C LEU A 84 0.87 -1.41 14.55
N LYS A 85 1.75 -2.38 14.27
CA LYS A 85 1.73 -3.69 14.93
C LYS A 85 2.02 -3.61 16.42
N ALA A 86 2.95 -2.76 16.85
CA ALA A 86 3.23 -2.57 18.27
C ALA A 86 2.04 -1.93 19.00
N ALA A 87 1.41 -0.92 18.39
CA ALA A 87 0.25 -0.24 18.96
C ALA A 87 -0.98 -1.17 19.01
N GLU A 88 -1.17 -2.03 18.01
CA GLU A 88 -2.23 -3.04 18.01
C GLU A 88 -2.07 -4.06 19.14
N GLU A 89 -0.84 -4.53 19.38
CA GLU A 89 -0.55 -5.45 20.48
C GLU A 89 -0.84 -4.82 21.84
N GLU A 90 -0.53 -3.53 22.01
CA GLU A 90 -0.84 -2.79 23.24
C GLU A 90 -2.35 -2.60 23.43
N SER A 91 -3.08 -2.25 22.37
CA SER A 91 -4.56 -2.15 22.40
C SER A 91 -5.24 -3.50 22.66
N SER A 92 -4.71 -4.59 22.11
CA SER A 92 -5.20 -5.95 22.35
C SER A 92 -5.06 -6.35 23.82
N LYS A 93 -3.94 -6.01 24.47
CA LYS A 93 -3.74 -6.23 25.93
C LYS A 93 -4.73 -5.45 26.78
N LYS A 94 -5.23 -4.31 26.29
CA LYS A 94 -6.26 -3.48 26.93
C LYS A 94 -7.69 -3.96 26.63
N GLY A 95 -7.85 -5.05 25.87
CA GLY A 95 -9.16 -5.60 25.48
C GLY A 95 -9.86 -4.78 24.39
N GLU A 96 -9.17 -3.85 23.73
CA GLU A 96 -9.72 -3.08 22.63
C GLU A 96 -9.83 -3.97 21.37
N SER A 97 -10.95 -3.85 20.66
CA SER A 97 -11.10 -4.54 19.37
C SER A 97 -10.13 -3.95 18.33
N ALA A 98 -9.53 -4.80 17.50
CA ALA A 98 -8.63 -4.37 16.42
C ALA A 98 -9.28 -3.33 15.47
N ALA A 99 -10.60 -3.41 15.31
CA ALA A 99 -11.43 -2.44 14.63
C ALA A 99 -11.34 -1.02 15.25
N SER A 100 -11.67 -0.89 16.53
CA SER A 100 -11.61 0.37 17.28
C SER A 100 -10.19 0.95 17.30
N PHE A 101 -9.21 0.07 17.49
CA PHE A 101 -7.81 0.44 17.46
C PHE A 101 -7.44 1.07 16.13
N LEU A 102 -7.75 0.40 15.01
CA LEU A 102 -7.44 0.89 13.66
C LEU A 102 -8.10 2.23 13.37
N GLU A 103 -9.37 2.37 13.74
CA GLU A 103 -10.11 3.62 13.58
C GLU A 103 -9.43 4.76 14.34
N THR A 104 -8.91 4.48 15.54
CA THR A 104 -8.18 5.46 16.35
C THR A 104 -6.79 5.74 15.81
N TYR A 105 -6.04 4.71 15.42
CA TYR A 105 -4.64 4.80 14.96
C TYR A 105 -4.51 5.54 13.63
N LEU A 106 -5.49 5.34 12.73
CA LEU A 106 -5.54 5.92 11.39
C LEU A 106 -6.56 7.07 11.27
N LYS A 107 -7.11 7.57 12.38
CA LYS A 107 -8.19 8.57 12.39
C LYS A 107 -7.87 9.83 11.58
N ASP A 108 -6.59 10.22 11.57
CA ASP A 108 -6.12 11.44 10.93
C ASP A 108 -5.76 11.20 9.46
N THR A 109 -6.00 10.02 8.91
CA THR A 109 -5.71 9.65 7.51
C THR A 109 -7.02 9.47 6.71
N SER A 110 -6.92 9.45 5.39
CA SER A 110 -8.03 9.19 4.46
C SER A 110 -8.56 7.75 4.54
N TYR A 111 -8.00 6.92 5.42
CA TYR A 111 -8.39 5.53 5.68
C TYR A 111 -9.91 5.34 5.71
N ARG A 112 -10.64 6.20 6.43
CA ARG A 112 -12.10 6.10 6.54
C ARG A 112 -12.80 6.33 5.20
N THR A 113 -12.36 7.33 4.45
CA THR A 113 -12.89 7.69 3.13
C THR A 113 -12.60 6.61 2.09
N LEU A 114 -11.37 6.08 2.05
CA LEU A 114 -10.98 5.00 1.14
C LEU A 114 -11.78 3.72 1.39
N MET A 115 -12.07 3.42 2.65
CA MET A 115 -12.91 2.27 3.03
C MET A 115 -14.40 2.50 2.72
N ASP A 116 -14.89 3.75 2.81
CA ASP A 116 -16.28 4.13 2.57
C ASP A 116 -16.62 4.27 1.07
N GLN A 117 -15.63 4.61 0.23
CA GLN A 117 -15.74 4.61 -1.24
C GLN A 117 -15.85 3.19 -1.84
N ARG A 118 -15.55 2.13 -1.06
CA ARG A 118 -15.89 0.74 -1.38
C ARG A 118 -17.29 0.32 -0.91
N ARG A 119 -18.14 1.24 -0.41
CA ARG A 119 -19.58 0.97 -0.34
C ARG A 119 -20.06 0.71 -1.77
N PRO A 120 -20.79 -0.40 -2.02
CA PRO A 120 -21.25 -0.69 -3.36
C PRO A 120 -22.09 0.48 -3.85
N VAL A 121 -21.67 1.10 -4.95
CA VAL A 121 -22.61 1.76 -5.83
C VAL A 121 -23.64 0.69 -6.18
N GLU A 122 -24.89 0.87 -5.77
CA GLU A 122 -25.99 0.09 -6.31
C GLU A 122 -26.01 0.35 -7.81
N VAL A 123 -25.37 -0.55 -8.57
CA VAL A 123 -25.54 -0.60 -10.01
C VAL A 123 -26.98 -1.04 -10.23
N GLY A 124 -27.84 -0.04 -10.42
CA GLY A 124 -29.18 -0.23 -10.96
C GLY A 124 -29.07 -1.06 -12.24
N ASN A 125 -29.82 -2.15 -12.29
CA ASN A 125 -29.94 -2.99 -13.46
C ASN A 125 -30.58 -2.18 -14.59
N ASP A 126 -29.85 -1.95 -15.68
CA ASP A 126 -30.42 -1.78 -17.01
C ASP A 126 -29.56 -2.52 -18.04
N ALA A 127 -30.24 -3.08 -19.02
CA ALA A 127 -29.89 -4.32 -19.69
C ALA A 127 -29.11 -4.17 -21.01
N ALA A 128 -28.48 -5.29 -21.40
CA ALA A 128 -28.10 -5.74 -22.76
C ALA A 128 -27.07 -4.88 -23.54
N GLU A 129 -26.00 -5.43 -24.12
CA GLU A 129 -26.08 -6.27 -25.33
C GLU A 129 -24.86 -7.21 -25.52
N LYS A 130 -25.11 -8.28 -26.29
CA LYS A 130 -24.34 -9.50 -26.57
C LYS A 130 -23.11 -9.30 -27.47
N GLY A 131 -22.12 -10.20 -27.31
CA GLY A 131 -21.52 -10.89 -28.49
C GLY A 131 -20.05 -11.37 -28.43
N LYS A 132 -19.87 -12.71 -28.28
CA LYS A 132 -18.90 -13.65 -28.93
C LYS A 132 -17.37 -13.29 -28.93
N LYS A 133 -16.37 -14.18 -28.80
CA LYS A 133 -16.22 -15.65 -28.97
C LYS A 133 -14.89 -16.14 -28.34
N LYS A 134 -14.87 -17.43 -28.01
CA LYS A 134 -13.89 -18.31 -27.33
C LYS A 134 -12.61 -18.64 -28.13
N LYS A 135 -11.46 -18.88 -27.45
CA LYS A 135 -10.57 -20.04 -27.72
C LYS A 135 -9.63 -20.37 -26.53
N LYS A 136 -9.25 -21.65 -26.44
CA LYS A 136 -8.74 -22.43 -25.28
C LYS A 136 -7.38 -23.06 -25.65
N GLY A 137 -6.51 -23.30 -24.66
CA GLY A 137 -5.39 -24.27 -24.68
C GLY A 137 -4.19 -23.76 -23.87
N ASP A 138 -3.97 -24.23 -22.63
CA ASP A 138 -3.10 -25.38 -22.21
C ASP A 138 -1.61 -25.05 -22.39
N GLY A 139 -0.68 -25.20 -21.46
CA GLY A 139 -0.60 -25.73 -20.10
C GLY A 139 0.89 -25.65 -19.71
N GLY A 140 1.21 -25.47 -18.41
CA GLY A 140 2.61 -25.50 -17.96
C GLY A 140 2.89 -24.71 -16.68
N LYS A 141 2.71 -25.36 -15.52
CA LYS A 141 3.49 -25.15 -14.29
C LYS A 141 4.53 -26.31 -14.29
N PRO A 142 5.73 -26.26 -13.65
CA PRO A 142 5.91 -25.61 -12.36
C PRO A 142 7.27 -25.03 -11.97
N ALA A 143 7.24 -24.41 -10.78
CA ALA A 143 8.32 -24.26 -9.81
C ALA A 143 9.45 -23.25 -10.13
N ALA A 144 9.34 -22.08 -9.49
CA ALA A 144 10.51 -21.38 -8.98
C ALA A 144 10.28 -21.14 -7.48
N ALA A 145 11.26 -21.56 -6.69
CA ALA A 145 11.26 -21.50 -5.24
C ALA A 145 10.92 -20.09 -4.74
N VAL A 146 9.83 -19.96 -4.00
CA VAL A 146 9.43 -18.70 -3.38
C VAL A 146 10.33 -18.50 -2.17
N VAL A 147 11.42 -17.76 -2.38
CA VAL A 147 12.12 -17.10 -1.28
C VAL A 147 11.15 -16.02 -0.80
N VAL A 148 10.51 -16.27 0.34
CA VAL A 148 9.61 -15.31 1.00
C VAL A 148 10.48 -14.16 1.52
N PRO A 149 10.42 -12.93 0.99
CA PRO A 149 11.13 -11.83 1.61
C PRO A 149 10.40 -11.47 2.91
N LYS A 150 11.13 -11.53 4.03
CA LYS A 150 10.65 -11.13 5.37
C LYS A 150 10.56 -9.60 5.56
N LYS A 151 10.52 -8.81 4.48
CA LYS A 151 10.69 -7.35 4.50
C LYS A 151 9.78 -6.70 3.46
N VAL A 152 9.37 -5.46 3.71
CA VAL A 152 8.68 -4.66 2.69
C VAL A 152 9.65 -4.53 1.52
N ALA A 153 9.24 -4.94 0.32
CA ALA A 153 10.12 -4.87 -0.84
C ALA A 153 9.66 -3.72 -1.74
N VAL A 154 10.54 -2.74 -1.93
CA VAL A 154 10.29 -1.62 -2.85
C VAL A 154 11.28 -1.71 -3.99
N ALA A 155 10.82 -1.53 -5.22
CA ALA A 155 11.67 -1.52 -6.39
C ALA A 155 11.18 -0.50 -7.42
N LEU A 156 12.13 0.08 -8.17
CA LEU A 156 11.81 0.98 -9.26
C LEU A 156 11.36 0.18 -10.49
N ALA A 157 10.09 0.30 -10.85
CA ALA A 157 9.51 -0.37 -12.01
C ALA A 157 9.67 0.44 -13.30
N LYS A 158 9.51 1.76 -13.24
CA LYS A 158 9.68 2.67 -14.40
C LYS A 158 10.17 4.05 -13.97
N GLY A 159 10.72 4.79 -14.94
CA GLY A 159 11.06 6.19 -14.78
C GLY A 159 12.50 6.44 -14.32
N THR A 160 13.45 5.57 -14.65
CA THR A 160 14.88 5.70 -14.27
C THR A 160 15.44 7.12 -14.46
N THR A 161 15.13 7.79 -15.56
CA THR A 161 15.56 9.16 -15.90
C THR A 161 14.47 10.23 -15.71
N SER A 162 13.24 9.84 -15.34
CA SER A 162 12.08 10.72 -15.22
C SER A 162 11.90 11.22 -13.77
N LYS A 163 11.32 12.39 -13.54
CA LYS A 163 10.87 12.80 -12.18
C LYS A 163 9.65 12.01 -11.71
N ASN A 164 8.83 11.55 -12.66
CA ASN A 164 7.72 10.63 -12.41
C ASN A 164 8.25 9.19 -12.43
N LYS A 165 8.21 8.54 -11.28
CA LYS A 165 8.65 7.18 -11.04
C LYS A 165 7.43 6.28 -10.81
N MET A 166 7.56 5.02 -11.18
CA MET A 166 6.62 3.98 -10.77
C MET A 166 7.38 3.01 -9.88
N LEU A 167 6.96 2.89 -8.62
CA LEU A 167 7.53 1.92 -7.69
C LEU A 167 6.61 0.71 -7.58
N THR A 168 7.19 -0.49 -7.60
CA THR A 168 6.49 -1.69 -7.14
C THR A 168 6.75 -1.87 -5.66
N VAL A 169 5.67 -2.08 -4.90
CA VAL A 169 5.74 -2.31 -3.46
C VAL A 169 5.11 -3.67 -3.16
N GLU A 170 5.89 -4.54 -2.54
CA GLU A 170 5.42 -5.76 -1.90
C GLU A 170 5.16 -5.48 -0.42
N PHE A 171 3.91 -5.58 0.01
CA PHE A 171 3.51 -5.21 1.36
C PHE A 171 2.55 -6.24 1.98
N PRO A 172 2.70 -6.56 3.28
CA PRO A 172 1.80 -7.47 3.99
C PRO A 172 0.57 -6.73 4.51
N ALA A 173 -0.17 -6.06 3.64
CA ALA A 173 -1.49 -5.48 3.92
C ALA A 173 -2.15 -5.01 2.62
N GLU A 174 -3.46 -4.72 2.67
CA GLU A 174 -4.22 -4.13 1.56
C GLU A 174 -3.74 -2.71 1.20
N TYR A 175 -4.04 -2.27 -0.03
CA TYR A 175 -3.55 -0.99 -0.58
C TYR A 175 -3.95 0.22 0.27
N GLU A 176 -5.16 0.21 0.82
CA GLU A 176 -5.67 1.29 1.67
C GLU A 176 -4.85 1.47 2.94
N VAL A 177 -4.25 0.39 3.47
CA VAL A 177 -3.33 0.46 4.61
C VAL A 177 -2.05 1.13 4.18
N VAL A 178 -1.49 0.73 3.03
CA VAL A 178 -0.27 1.33 2.49
C VAL A 178 -0.45 2.83 2.31
N VAL A 179 -1.56 3.27 1.71
CA VAL A 179 -1.87 4.70 1.55
C VAL A 179 -2.02 5.39 2.91
N ALA A 180 -2.77 4.81 3.84
CA ALA A 180 -2.96 5.39 5.17
C ALA A 180 -1.65 5.50 5.96
N LEU A 181 -0.75 4.51 5.85
CA LEU A 181 0.56 4.56 6.48
C LEU A 181 1.46 5.63 5.84
N ILE A 182 1.46 5.76 4.51
CA ILE A 182 2.19 6.83 3.81
C ILE A 182 1.64 8.20 4.22
N GLU A 183 0.32 8.36 4.32
CA GLU A 183 -0.29 9.60 4.80
C GLU A 183 0.05 9.93 6.24
N LYS A 184 0.12 8.91 7.10
CA LYS A 184 0.52 9.07 8.49
C LYS A 184 1.97 9.55 8.57
N ALA A 185 2.88 8.87 7.88
CA ALA A 185 4.29 9.27 7.79
C ALA A 185 4.51 10.66 7.20
N ALA A 186 3.60 11.14 6.33
CA ALA A 186 3.69 12.49 5.78
C ALA A 186 3.23 13.59 6.75
N LYS A 187 2.61 13.23 7.87
CA LYS A 187 2.09 14.16 8.88
C LYS A 187 2.96 14.24 10.13
N GLU A 188 3.89 13.29 10.29
CA GLU A 188 4.93 13.30 11.32
C GLU A 188 6.09 14.23 10.94
#